data_AF-A0A7Y4UE71-F1
#
_entry.id   AF-A0A7Y4UE71-F1
#
_cell.length_a   1.000
_cell.length_b   1.000
_cell.length_c   1.000
_cell.angle_alpha   90.00
_cell.angle_beta   90.00
_cell.angle_gamma   90.00
#
_symmetry.space_group_name_H-M   'P 1'
#
loop_
_entity.id
_entity.type
_entity.pdbx_description
1 polymer ?
#
loop_
_entity_poly.entity_id
_entity_poly.type
_entity_poly.pdbx_seq_one_letter_code
_entity_poly.pdbx_strand_id
1 'polypeptide(L)'
;VRVRDALGVERAAPLFFVSPAQVNYLMPAQTAAGAATVTITSGDNIVSIGSVTMAALAPGLFTLNATGTGLPAAAVLRAKSDGSLVYEAVAQYDAARNQFVAVPIDLGPESDQVFLLLFGTGMRGRSAGSPATARYATTVSGEVLYAGAQGEFAGLDQVNVRVPRSLIGRGEVELEVFVDGRPTNAVRVSIK
;
A
#
# COMPACT_ATOMS: atom_id res chain seq x y z
N VAL A 1 -17.31 12.65 11.59
CA VAL A 1 -17.32 11.17 11.51
C VAL A 1 -16.98 10.61 12.88
N ARG A 2 -17.79 9.68 13.38
CA ARG A 2 -17.57 8.95 14.64
C ARG A 2 -17.50 7.46 14.37
N VAL A 3 -16.60 6.77 15.06
CA VAL A 3 -16.42 5.32 14.96
C VAL A 3 -16.65 4.72 16.34
N ARG A 4 -17.65 3.85 16.46
CA ARG A 4 -17.89 3.03 17.64
C ARG A 4 -17.37 1.62 17.40
N ASP A 5 -16.42 1.17 18.19
CA ASP A 5 -15.81 -0.15 18.04
C ASP A 5 -16.62 -1.29 18.70
N ALA A 6 -16.13 -2.52 18.56
CA ALA A 6 -16.75 -3.73 19.10
C ALA A 6 -16.82 -3.77 20.64
N LEU A 7 -16.00 -2.95 21.33
CA LEU A 7 -16.04 -2.78 22.78
C LEU A 7 -16.99 -1.66 23.21
N GLY A 8 -17.68 -1.03 22.25
CA GLY A 8 -18.62 0.05 22.47
C GLY A 8 -17.96 1.42 22.65
N VAL A 9 -16.65 1.55 22.46
CA VAL A 9 -15.94 2.83 22.60
C VAL A 9 -16.08 3.66 21.33
N GLU A 10 -16.53 4.90 21.47
CA GLU A 10 -16.71 5.83 20.38
C GLU A 10 -15.56 6.84 20.28
N ARG A 11 -15.04 7.08 19.07
CA ARG A 11 -13.95 8.02 18.78
C ARG A 11 -14.25 8.86 17.55
N ALA A 12 -13.80 10.11 17.55
CA ALA A 12 -13.82 10.93 16.34
C ALA A 12 -12.75 10.44 15.35
N ALA A 13 -13.10 10.32 14.08
CA ALA A 13 -12.16 9.99 13.01
C ALA A 13 -11.59 11.28 12.37
N PRO A 14 -10.26 11.41 12.21
CA PRO A 14 -9.66 12.48 11.44
C PRO A 14 -10.16 12.46 9.99
N LEU A 15 -10.42 13.63 9.41
CA LEU A 15 -10.92 13.75 8.04
C LEU A 15 -9.77 14.16 7.12
N PHE A 16 -9.68 13.51 5.98
CA PHE A 16 -8.78 13.91 4.90
C PHE A 16 -9.50 14.76 3.85
N PHE A 17 -10.79 14.47 3.60
CA PHE A 17 -11.57 15.15 2.58
C PHE A 17 -13.07 15.03 2.87
N VAL A 18 -13.83 16.05 2.50
CA VAL A 18 -15.30 16.09 2.62
C VAL A 18 -15.89 16.76 1.38
N SER A 19 -16.89 16.12 0.80
CA SER A 19 -17.74 16.63 -0.30
C SER A 19 -19.17 16.12 -0.12
N PRO A 20 -20.16 16.63 -0.88
CA PRO A 20 -21.55 16.16 -0.76
C PRO A 20 -21.74 14.65 -0.96
N ALA A 21 -20.91 14.02 -1.79
CA ALA A 21 -21.05 12.60 -2.14
C ALA A 21 -19.95 11.69 -1.55
N GLN A 22 -18.94 12.24 -0.87
CA GLN A 22 -17.80 11.47 -0.38
C GLN A 22 -17.16 12.10 0.85
N VAL A 23 -16.78 11.24 1.81
CA VAL A 23 -15.92 11.59 2.94
C VAL A 23 -14.75 10.61 2.98
N ASN A 24 -13.52 11.13 2.96
CA ASN A 24 -12.32 10.36 3.21
C ASN A 24 -11.86 10.65 4.64
N TYR A 25 -11.67 9.61 5.44
CA TYR A 25 -11.31 9.73 6.85
C TYR A 25 -10.34 8.63 7.25
N LEU A 26 -9.59 8.88 8.31
CA LEU A 26 -8.69 7.90 8.90
C LEU A 26 -9.41 7.11 9.99
N MET A 27 -9.39 5.79 9.91
CA MET A 27 -9.84 4.95 11.01
C MET A 27 -9.01 5.24 12.27
N PRO A 28 -9.62 5.53 13.43
CA PRO A 28 -8.87 5.77 14.66
C PRO A 28 -7.97 4.59 15.01
N ALA A 29 -6.70 4.85 15.33
CA ALA A 29 -5.69 3.80 15.55
C ALA A 29 -6.06 2.82 16.68
N GLN A 30 -6.82 3.27 17.68
CA GLN A 30 -7.25 2.48 18.84
C GLN A 30 -8.62 1.78 18.64
N THR A 31 -9.10 1.68 17.40
CA THR A 31 -10.36 0.97 17.12
C THR A 31 -10.15 -0.53 17.36
N ALA A 32 -10.91 -1.11 18.30
CA ALA A 32 -10.80 -2.54 18.60
C ALA A 32 -11.20 -3.42 17.40
N ALA A 33 -10.58 -4.60 17.31
CA ALA A 33 -10.96 -5.62 16.32
C ALA A 33 -12.41 -6.10 16.55
N GLY A 34 -13.09 -6.46 15.45
CA GLY A 34 -14.51 -6.82 15.44
C GLY A 34 -15.37 -5.81 14.66
N ALA A 35 -16.68 -5.93 14.78
CA ALA A 35 -17.61 -5.03 14.12
C ALA A 35 -17.53 -3.62 14.69
N ALA A 36 -17.29 -2.64 13.84
CA ALA A 36 -17.33 -1.21 14.17
C ALA A 36 -18.43 -0.52 13.37
N THR A 37 -19.10 0.44 14.00
CA THR A 37 -20.11 1.29 13.37
C THR A 37 -19.51 2.66 13.09
N VAL A 38 -19.65 3.13 11.86
CA VAL A 38 -19.26 4.47 11.43
C VAL A 38 -20.51 5.31 11.30
N THR A 39 -20.56 6.43 12.03
CA THR A 39 -21.63 7.42 11.96
C THR A 39 -21.08 8.71 11.38
N ILE A 40 -21.68 9.16 10.28
CA ILE A 40 -21.37 10.41 9.61
C ILE A 40 -22.57 11.32 9.78
N THR A 41 -22.35 12.48 10.39
CA THR A 41 -23.35 13.56 10.48
C THR A 41 -22.82 14.72 9.66
N SER A 42 -23.55 15.10 8.62
CA SER A 42 -23.23 16.27 7.78
C SER A 42 -23.69 17.57 8.45
N GLY A 43 -23.26 18.72 7.91
CA GLY A 43 -23.56 20.04 8.47
C GLY A 43 -25.06 20.40 8.47
N ASP A 44 -25.85 19.77 7.62
CA ASP A 44 -27.32 19.87 7.56
C ASP A 44 -28.03 18.83 8.44
N ASN A 45 -27.28 18.13 9.31
CA ASN A 45 -27.74 17.10 10.23
C ASN A 45 -28.27 15.80 9.58
N ILE A 46 -27.99 15.56 8.29
CA ILE A 46 -28.24 14.24 7.71
C ILE A 46 -27.25 13.23 8.32
N VAL A 47 -27.78 12.07 8.72
CA VAL A 47 -27.01 10.99 9.33
C VAL A 47 -26.88 9.82 8.36
N SER A 48 -25.66 9.43 8.07
CA SER A 48 -25.32 8.19 7.35
C SER A 48 -24.62 7.22 8.30
N ILE A 49 -25.01 5.96 8.26
CA ILE A 49 -24.45 4.90 9.11
C ILE A 49 -23.94 3.77 8.23
N GLY A 50 -22.71 3.34 8.48
CA GLY A 50 -22.11 2.16 7.86
C GLY A 50 -21.50 1.25 8.91
N SER A 51 -21.34 -0.03 8.58
CA SER A 51 -20.57 -0.98 9.37
C SER A 51 -19.28 -1.36 8.67
N VAL A 52 -18.23 -1.58 9.44
CA VAL A 52 -16.93 -2.08 8.97
C VAL A 52 -16.42 -3.14 9.93
N THR A 53 -15.80 -4.19 9.40
CA THR A 53 -15.15 -5.20 10.23
C THR A 53 -13.67 -4.85 10.39
N MET A 54 -13.26 -4.63 11.64
CA MET A 54 -11.87 -4.38 11.98
C MET A 54 -11.14 -5.68 12.24
N ALA A 55 -9.96 -5.83 11.64
CA ALA A 55 -9.03 -6.90 11.93
C ALA A 55 -7.72 -6.33 12.48
N ALA A 56 -7.05 -7.11 13.33
CA ALA A 56 -5.73 -6.73 13.85
C ALA A 56 -4.67 -6.62 12.74
N LEU A 57 -4.82 -7.39 11.66
CA LEU A 57 -3.91 -7.42 10.53
C LEU A 57 -4.70 -7.65 9.24
N ALA A 58 -4.71 -6.65 8.36
CA ALA A 58 -5.43 -6.68 7.07
C ALA A 58 -4.59 -5.94 6.01
N PRO A 59 -3.45 -6.54 5.58
CA PRO A 59 -2.50 -5.86 4.74
C PRO A 59 -3.08 -5.68 3.33
N GLY A 60 -2.89 -4.49 2.76
CA GLY A 60 -3.28 -4.19 1.38
C GLY A 60 -2.34 -3.17 0.77
N LEU A 61 -2.06 -3.32 -0.53
CA LEU A 61 -1.27 -2.39 -1.33
C LEU A 61 -2.19 -1.46 -2.11
N PHE A 62 -1.86 -0.17 -2.09
CA PHE A 62 -2.54 0.81 -2.91
C PHE A 62 -2.11 0.70 -4.37
N THR A 63 -3.02 1.04 -5.27
CA THR A 63 -2.81 1.01 -6.73
C THR A 63 -3.16 2.36 -7.31
N LEU A 64 -2.49 2.76 -8.39
CA LEU A 64 -2.59 4.11 -8.95
C LEU A 64 -4.01 4.49 -9.39
N ASN A 65 -4.80 3.49 -9.79
CA ASN A 65 -6.19 3.66 -10.21
C ASN A 65 -7.21 3.35 -9.10
N ALA A 66 -6.76 3.12 -7.86
CA ALA A 66 -7.59 2.80 -6.70
C ALA A 66 -8.48 1.55 -6.83
N THR A 67 -8.17 0.62 -7.75
CA THR A 67 -8.95 -0.62 -7.94
C THR A 67 -8.51 -1.78 -7.05
N GLY A 68 -7.35 -1.66 -6.41
CA GLY A 68 -6.72 -2.77 -5.68
C GLY A 68 -6.03 -3.79 -6.60
N THR A 69 -5.95 -3.53 -7.90
CA THR A 69 -5.25 -4.38 -8.88
C THR A 69 -4.43 -3.55 -9.87
N GLY A 70 -3.48 -4.19 -10.57
CA GLY A 70 -2.65 -3.52 -11.57
C GLY A 70 -1.48 -2.77 -10.96
N LEU A 71 -1.17 -1.57 -11.47
CA LEU A 71 0.04 -0.82 -11.12
C LEU A 71 0.00 -0.32 -9.67
N PRO A 72 1.02 -0.61 -8.84
CA PRO A 72 1.05 -0.17 -7.46
C PRO A 72 1.24 1.34 -7.37
N ALA A 73 0.65 1.95 -6.34
CA ALA A 73 1.08 3.26 -5.88
C ALA A 73 2.42 3.06 -5.17
N ALA A 74 3.51 3.36 -5.88
CA ALA A 74 4.86 3.08 -5.43
C ALA A 74 5.88 3.99 -6.10
N ALA A 75 7.07 4.03 -5.52
CA ALA A 75 8.26 4.57 -6.18
C ALA A 75 9.29 3.45 -6.38
N VAL A 76 10.14 3.60 -7.39
CA VAL A 76 11.37 2.82 -7.52
C VAL A 76 12.48 3.61 -6.83
N LEU A 77 13.25 2.95 -5.97
CA LEU A 77 14.47 3.49 -5.40
C LEU A 77 15.66 2.70 -5.94
N ARG A 78 16.55 3.39 -6.65
CA ARG A 78 17.85 2.87 -7.04
C ARG A 78 18.91 3.38 -6.08
N ALA A 79 19.58 2.46 -5.39
CA ALA A 79 20.82 2.72 -4.69
C ALA A 79 21.99 2.36 -5.60
N LYS A 80 22.78 3.36 -5.98
CA LYS A 80 23.98 3.16 -6.82
C LYS A 80 25.19 2.81 -5.97
N SER A 81 26.22 2.29 -6.62
CA SER A 81 27.49 1.93 -5.97
C SER A 81 28.25 3.11 -5.35
N ASP A 82 27.99 4.33 -5.83
CA ASP A 82 28.56 5.56 -5.28
C ASP A 82 27.81 6.08 -4.03
N GLY A 83 26.80 5.33 -3.57
CA GLY A 83 25.95 5.70 -2.44
C GLY A 83 24.81 6.65 -2.78
N SER A 84 24.71 7.12 -4.03
CA SER A 84 23.60 7.97 -4.45
C SER A 84 22.29 7.19 -4.52
N LEU A 85 21.21 7.88 -4.14
CA LEU A 85 19.85 7.38 -4.19
C LEU A 85 19.09 8.11 -5.29
N VAL A 86 18.49 7.36 -6.21
CA VAL A 86 17.68 7.91 -7.31
C VAL A 86 16.27 7.34 -7.21
N TYR A 87 15.28 8.23 -7.25
CA TYR A 87 13.87 7.85 -7.28
C TYR A 87 13.35 7.88 -8.72
N GLU A 88 12.69 6.80 -9.12
CA GLU A 88 12.11 6.63 -10.46
C GLU A 88 10.62 6.26 -10.34
N ALA A 89 9.84 6.54 -11.39
CA ALA A 89 8.42 6.23 -11.40
C ALA A 89 8.19 4.76 -11.82
N VAL A 90 7.24 4.08 -11.16
CA VAL A 90 6.76 2.74 -11.60
C VAL A 90 5.80 2.81 -12.79
N ALA A 91 5.24 3.98 -13.04
CA ALA A 91 4.22 4.21 -14.06
C ALA A 91 4.20 5.69 -14.49
N GLN A 92 3.61 5.94 -15.65
CA GLN A 92 3.34 7.27 -16.17
C GLN A 92 1.91 7.36 -16.66
N TYR A 93 1.31 8.54 -16.57
CA TYR A 93 -0.03 8.76 -17.10
C TYR A 93 0.04 8.98 -18.62
N ASP A 94 -0.70 8.18 -19.37
CA ASP A 94 -0.87 8.30 -20.81
C ASP A 94 -2.18 9.05 -21.10
N ALA A 95 -2.06 10.30 -21.53
CA ALA A 95 -3.20 11.15 -21.83
C ALA A 95 -4.00 10.68 -23.07
N ALA A 96 -3.37 10.01 -24.03
CA ALA A 96 -4.06 9.50 -25.21
C ALA A 96 -4.95 8.30 -24.87
N ARG A 97 -4.54 7.51 -23.87
CA ARG A 97 -5.29 6.34 -23.38
C ARG A 97 -6.12 6.64 -22.13
N ASN A 98 -5.99 7.83 -21.55
CA ASN A 98 -6.60 8.24 -20.29
C ASN A 98 -6.35 7.21 -19.16
N GLN A 99 -5.12 6.69 -19.06
CA GLN A 99 -4.78 5.65 -18.07
C GLN A 99 -3.31 5.70 -17.67
N PHE A 100 -2.99 5.17 -16.49
CA PHE A 100 -1.60 4.89 -16.12
C PHE A 100 -1.08 3.67 -16.89
N VAL A 101 0.13 3.78 -17.43
CA VAL A 101 0.86 2.70 -18.09
C VAL A 101 2.17 2.44 -17.36
N ALA A 102 2.61 1.19 -17.32
CA ALA A 102 3.84 0.80 -16.66
C ALA A 102 5.04 1.52 -17.28
N VAL A 103 5.98 1.96 -16.45
CA VAL A 103 7.33 2.32 -16.88
C VAL A 103 8.21 1.11 -16.61
N PRO A 104 8.76 0.44 -17.64
CA PRO A 104 9.61 -0.73 -17.43
C PRO A 104 10.86 -0.38 -16.61
N ILE A 105 10.98 -1.02 -15.45
CA ILE A 105 12.06 -0.83 -14.49
C ILE A 105 13.32 -1.47 -15.06
N ASP A 106 14.34 -0.64 -15.28
CA ASP A 106 15.68 -1.08 -15.61
C ASP A 106 16.43 -1.45 -14.32
N LEU A 107 17.09 -2.59 -14.26
CA LEU A 107 17.90 -2.96 -13.09
C LEU A 107 19.32 -2.40 -13.15
N GLY A 108 19.73 -1.84 -14.28
CA GLY A 108 21.04 -1.22 -14.47
C GLY A 108 22.20 -2.21 -14.25
N PRO A 109 23.42 -1.68 -13.99
CA PRO A 109 24.59 -2.48 -13.67
C PRO A 109 24.39 -3.38 -12.45
N GLU A 110 25.19 -4.44 -12.32
CA GLU A 110 25.13 -5.36 -11.18
C GLU A 110 25.46 -4.69 -9.83
N SER A 111 26.20 -3.59 -9.87
CA SER A 111 26.56 -2.78 -8.71
C SER A 111 25.40 -1.96 -8.13
N ASP A 112 24.30 -1.80 -8.88
CA ASP A 112 23.11 -1.09 -8.44
C ASP A 112 22.14 -2.05 -7.73
N GLN A 113 21.45 -1.52 -6.71
CA GLN A 113 20.33 -2.20 -6.07
C GLN A 113 19.05 -1.42 -6.32
N VAL A 114 18.02 -2.11 -6.80
CA VAL A 114 16.72 -1.51 -7.11
C VAL A 114 15.66 -2.07 -6.17
N PHE A 115 14.89 -1.16 -5.58
CA PHE A 115 13.83 -1.45 -4.62
C PHE A 115 12.52 -0.83 -5.07
N LEU A 116 11.42 -1.53 -4.81
CA LEU A 116 10.07 -0.99 -4.85
C LEU A 116 9.71 -0.48 -3.46
N LEU A 117 9.36 0.80 -3.36
CA LEU A 117 8.77 1.43 -2.18
C LEU A 117 7.25 1.43 -2.37
N LEU A 118 6.59 0.38 -1.91
CA LEU A 118 5.17 0.13 -2.11
C LEU A 118 4.35 0.80 -1.00
N PHE A 119 3.32 1.54 -1.36
CA PHE A 119 2.41 2.14 -0.38
C PHE A 119 1.18 1.27 -0.13
N GLY A 120 0.70 1.26 1.11
CA GLY A 120 -0.42 0.42 1.51
C GLY A 120 -0.99 0.74 2.88
N THR A 121 -1.65 -0.24 3.48
CA THR A 121 -2.27 -0.13 4.80
C THR A 121 -2.35 -1.47 5.52
N GLY A 122 -2.74 -1.44 6.79
CA GLY A 122 -3.14 -2.62 7.56
C GLY A 122 -2.02 -3.59 7.92
N MET A 123 -0.75 -3.16 7.84
CA MET A 123 0.43 -3.99 8.16
C MET A 123 1.10 -3.66 9.50
N ARG A 124 0.69 -2.57 10.17
CA ARG A 124 1.25 -2.13 11.46
C ARG A 124 0.96 -3.07 12.62
N GLY A 125 -0.13 -3.84 12.55
CA GLY A 125 -0.53 -4.79 13.59
C GLY A 125 0.18 -6.14 13.52
N ARG A 126 1.27 -6.26 12.76
CA ARG A 126 2.05 -7.49 12.65
C ARG A 126 2.73 -7.87 13.96
N SER A 127 3.03 -9.16 14.10
CA SER A 127 3.75 -9.73 15.23
C SER A 127 5.18 -9.19 15.28
N ALA A 128 5.65 -8.82 16.48
CA ALA A 128 7.03 -8.41 16.67
C ALA A 128 7.98 -9.54 16.22
N GLY A 129 8.94 -9.20 15.35
CA GLY A 129 9.94 -10.16 14.85
C GLY A 129 9.46 -11.09 13.72
N SER A 130 8.20 -11.00 13.30
CA SER A 130 7.73 -11.72 12.11
C SER A 130 8.10 -10.92 10.84
N PRO A 131 8.96 -11.47 9.96
CA PRO A 131 9.37 -10.76 8.76
C PRO A 131 8.22 -10.75 7.74
N ALA A 132 8.01 -9.60 7.12
CA ALA A 132 7.26 -9.57 5.88
C ALA A 132 8.07 -10.27 4.77
N THR A 133 7.39 -10.91 3.83
CA THR A 133 8.03 -11.55 2.67
C THR A 133 7.37 -11.06 1.39
N ALA A 134 8.07 -11.19 0.27
CA ALA A 134 7.55 -10.79 -1.03
C ALA A 134 7.87 -11.85 -2.08
N ARG A 135 7.01 -11.93 -3.10
CA ARG A 135 7.12 -12.91 -4.16
C ARG A 135 6.76 -12.29 -5.50
N TYR A 136 7.67 -12.41 -6.45
CA TYR A 136 7.50 -12.03 -7.84
C TYR A 136 7.22 -13.26 -8.70
N ALA A 137 6.35 -13.11 -9.71
CA ALA A 137 6.06 -14.16 -10.69
C ALA A 137 5.80 -15.54 -10.04
N THR A 138 5.07 -15.53 -8.92
CA THR A 138 4.67 -16.71 -8.12
C THR A 138 5.81 -17.53 -7.48
N THR A 139 7.07 -17.37 -7.91
CA THR A 139 8.18 -18.28 -7.53
C THR A 139 9.47 -17.56 -7.12
N VAL A 140 9.63 -16.29 -7.48
CA VAL A 140 10.88 -15.56 -7.23
C VAL A 140 10.76 -14.76 -5.93
N SER A 141 11.51 -15.14 -4.91
CA SER A 141 11.52 -14.42 -3.62
C SER A 141 12.11 -13.02 -3.77
N GLY A 142 11.40 -12.02 -3.25
CA GLY A 142 11.88 -10.66 -3.04
C GLY A 142 12.32 -10.45 -1.59
N GLU A 143 13.50 -9.88 -1.39
CA GLU A 143 13.91 -9.46 -0.05
C GLU A 143 13.07 -8.26 0.39
N VAL A 144 12.43 -8.36 1.57
CA VAL A 144 11.70 -7.24 2.18
C VAL A 144 12.58 -6.60 3.25
N LEU A 145 13.00 -5.36 3.01
CA LEU A 145 13.90 -4.62 3.89
C LEU A 145 13.15 -3.75 4.89
N TYR A 146 11.89 -3.44 4.58
CA TYR A 146 11.03 -2.64 5.45
C TYR A 146 9.59 -3.02 5.22
N ALA A 147 8.81 -3.00 6.29
CA ALA A 147 7.35 -2.97 6.25
C ALA A 147 6.89 -2.23 7.50
N GLY A 148 5.91 -1.33 7.41
CA GLY A 148 5.44 -0.56 8.57
C GLY A 148 4.96 0.84 8.19
N ALA A 149 4.85 1.71 9.18
CA ALA A 149 4.38 3.08 8.98
C ALA A 149 5.34 3.86 8.06
N GLN A 150 4.84 4.50 7.00
CA GLN A 150 5.69 5.30 6.10
C GLN A 150 6.38 6.47 6.84
N GLY A 151 5.72 7.04 7.85
CA GLY A 151 6.30 7.97 8.81
C GLY A 151 5.90 9.44 8.63
N GLU A 152 5.47 9.83 7.42
CA GLU A 152 5.07 11.21 7.10
C GLU A 152 3.55 11.36 6.98
N PHE A 153 2.91 10.40 6.28
CA PHE A 153 1.47 10.43 6.06
C PHE A 153 0.71 9.55 7.06
N ALA A 154 -0.23 10.16 7.77
CA ALA A 154 -1.08 9.46 8.73
C ALA A 154 -1.86 8.32 8.05
N GLY A 155 -1.80 7.11 8.61
CA GLY A 155 -2.47 5.93 8.06
C GLY A 155 -1.75 5.24 6.91
N LEU A 156 -0.74 5.85 6.29
CA LEU A 156 -0.01 5.26 5.16
C LEU A 156 1.07 4.30 5.64
N ASP A 157 1.00 3.05 5.21
CA ASP A 157 2.08 2.08 5.38
C ASP A 157 2.96 2.00 4.14
N GLN A 158 4.20 1.54 4.32
CA GLN A 158 5.17 1.30 3.27
C GLN A 158 5.81 -0.07 3.40
N VAL A 159 6.10 -0.71 2.27
CA VAL A 159 6.94 -1.92 2.16
C VAL A 159 8.08 -1.66 1.17
N ASN A 160 9.31 -1.98 1.56
CA ASN A 160 10.47 -1.88 0.68
C ASN A 160 10.89 -3.28 0.24
N VAL A 161 10.77 -3.56 -1.05
CA VAL A 161 11.09 -4.87 -1.62
C VAL A 161 12.19 -4.74 -2.66
N ARG A 162 13.29 -5.47 -2.51
CA ARG A 162 14.33 -5.56 -3.56
C ARG A 162 13.75 -6.26 -4.79
N VAL A 163 14.06 -5.76 -5.98
CA VAL A 163 13.72 -6.41 -7.26
C VAL A 163 14.86 -7.37 -7.63
N PRO A 164 14.62 -8.70 -7.69
CA PRO A 164 15.67 -9.66 -8.04
C PRO A 164 16.14 -9.52 -9.49
N ARG A 165 17.45 -9.61 -9.72
CA ARG A 165 18.04 -9.52 -11.07
C ARG A 165 17.62 -10.67 -12.01
N SER A 166 17.13 -11.79 -11.46
CA SER A 166 16.55 -12.89 -12.24
C SER A 166 15.26 -12.51 -12.98
N LEU A 167 14.73 -11.30 -12.74
CA LEU A 167 13.55 -10.77 -13.41
C LEU A 167 13.85 -9.87 -14.62
N ILE A 168 15.13 -9.60 -14.93
CA ILE A 168 15.52 -8.81 -16.11
C ILE A 168 14.90 -9.44 -17.37
N GLY A 169 14.31 -8.61 -18.23
CA GLY A 169 13.64 -9.03 -19.45
C GLY A 169 12.33 -9.79 -19.29
N ARG A 170 11.79 -9.97 -18.08
CA ARG A 170 10.52 -10.68 -17.86
C ARG A 170 9.28 -9.91 -18.32
N GLY A 171 9.39 -8.59 -18.48
CA GLY A 171 8.24 -7.73 -18.76
C GLY A 171 7.35 -7.58 -17.53
N GLU A 172 6.05 -7.68 -17.71
CA GLU A 172 5.08 -7.56 -16.62
C GLU A 172 5.14 -8.80 -15.70
N VAL A 173 5.38 -8.56 -14.41
CA VAL A 173 5.37 -9.58 -13.37
C VAL A 173 4.41 -9.19 -12.27
N GLU A 174 3.72 -10.20 -11.73
CA GLU A 174 2.93 -10.04 -10.52
C GLU A 174 3.85 -10.00 -9.30
N LEU A 175 3.49 -9.16 -8.33
CA LEU A 175 4.14 -9.01 -7.03
C LEU A 175 3.08 -9.14 -5.94
N GLU A 176 3.35 -10.05 -5.01
CA GLU A 176 2.58 -10.24 -3.78
C GLU A 176 3.49 -9.99 -2.57
N VAL A 177 2.97 -9.28 -1.57
CA VAL A 177 3.61 -9.13 -0.26
C VAL A 177 2.80 -9.88 0.78
N PHE A 178 3.47 -10.54 1.72
CA PHE A 178 2.88 -11.25 2.84
C PHE A 178 3.33 -10.61 4.14
N VAL A 179 2.39 -10.36 5.05
CA VAL A 179 2.64 -9.87 6.41
C VAL A 179 2.06 -10.89 7.38
N ASP A 180 2.90 -11.50 8.22
CA ASP A 180 2.56 -12.67 9.06
C ASP A 180 1.84 -13.78 8.28
N GLY A 181 2.32 -14.06 7.06
CA GLY A 181 1.72 -15.05 6.16
C GLY A 181 0.39 -14.64 5.52
N ARG A 182 -0.17 -13.46 5.86
CA ARG A 182 -1.37 -12.94 5.20
C ARG A 182 -0.98 -12.19 3.92
N PRO A 183 -1.53 -12.56 2.75
CA PRO A 183 -1.24 -11.86 1.51
C PRO A 183 -1.89 -10.49 1.48
N THR A 184 -1.22 -9.55 0.83
CA THR A 184 -1.80 -8.34 0.25
C THR A 184 -2.56 -8.70 -1.04
N ASN A 185 -3.31 -7.74 -1.60
CA ASN A 185 -3.71 -7.82 -3.00
C ASN A 185 -2.48 -7.84 -3.91
N ALA A 186 -2.57 -8.60 -5.00
CA ALA A 186 -1.51 -8.68 -6.00
C ALA A 186 -1.46 -7.40 -6.85
N VAL A 187 -0.24 -6.91 -7.11
CA VAL A 187 0.05 -5.78 -7.98
C VAL A 187 0.95 -6.22 -9.12
N ARG A 188 1.06 -5.42 -10.18
CA ARG A 188 1.90 -5.72 -11.35
C ARG A 188 2.94 -4.64 -11.57
N VAL A 189 4.16 -5.05 -11.87
CA VAL A 189 5.27 -4.17 -12.23
C VAL A 189 5.91 -4.67 -13.51
N SER A 190 6.42 -3.76 -14.34
CA SER A 190 7.13 -4.12 -15.58
C SER A 190 8.63 -4.04 -15.34
N ILE A 191 9.37 -5.07 -15.72
CA ILE A 191 10.82 -5.17 -15.55
C ILE A 191 11.44 -5.45 -16.92
N LYS A 192 12.48 -4.70 -17.29
CA LYS A 192 13.21 -4.88 -18.55
C LYS A 192 14.66 -5.29 -18.32
#